data_AF-A0A9D4WQP6-F1
#
_entry.id   AF-A0A9D4WQP6-F1
#
_cell.length_a   1.000
_cell.length_b   1.000
_cell.length_c   1.000
_cell.angle_alpha   90.00
_cell.angle_beta   90.00
_cell.angle_gamma   90.00
#
_symmetry.space_group_name_H-M   'P 1'
#
loop_
_entity.id
_entity.type
_entity.pdbx_description
1 polymer ?
#
loop_
_entity_poly.entity_id
_entity_poly.type
_entity_poly.pdbx_seq_one_letter_code
_entity_poly.pdbx_strand_id
1 'polypeptide(L)'
;IEKLASSLKFPLKKLFVVDGSTRSSHSNAYMYGFFKNKRIVLYDTLVQQCKNDEEIVAVIAHELGHRKLNHTVFTFIAMQILTLLQFGGYTIVRNSTDLFQSFGFDSQPVLIGLI
;
A
#
# COMPACT_ATOMS: atom_id res chain seq x y z
N ILE A 1 3.17 20.27 -11.59
CA ILE A 1 3.64 18.99 -11.00
C ILE A 1 5.14 18.75 -11.22
N GLU A 2 5.65 18.80 -12.45
CA GLU A 2 7.09 18.52 -12.72
C GLU A 2 8.04 19.49 -12.01
N LYS A 3 7.72 20.79 -11.99
CA LYS A 3 8.49 21.79 -11.21
C LYS A 3 8.57 21.45 -9.72
N LEU A 4 7.47 20.99 -9.11
CA LEU A 4 7.43 20.55 -7.71
C LEU A 4 8.28 19.29 -7.50
N ALA A 5 8.18 18.31 -8.41
CA ALA A 5 9.02 17.11 -8.33
C ALA A 5 10.50 17.46 -8.45
N SER A 6 10.86 18.39 -9.34
CA SER A 6 12.22 18.87 -9.52
C SER A 6 12.74 19.63 -8.30
N SER A 7 11.93 20.49 -7.67
CA SER A 7 12.34 21.23 -6.47
C SER A 7 12.60 20.31 -5.27
N LEU A 8 11.83 19.22 -5.16
CA LEU A 8 11.97 18.21 -4.13
C LEU A 8 13.02 17.13 -4.46
N LYS A 9 13.74 17.27 -5.59
CA LYS A 9 14.68 16.27 -6.13
C LYS A 9 14.07 14.87 -6.21
N PHE A 10 12.77 14.80 -6.46
CA PHE A 10 12.06 13.55 -6.58
C PHE A 10 12.28 12.96 -7.98
N PRO A 11 12.70 11.69 -8.12
CA PRO A 11 12.99 11.07 -9.41
C PRO A 11 11.70 10.68 -10.15
N LEU A 12 10.93 11.70 -10.57
CA LEU A 12 9.73 11.53 -11.38
C LEU A 12 10.13 11.19 -12.80
N LYS A 13 9.71 10.01 -13.29
CA LYS A 13 10.00 9.57 -14.65
C LYS A 13 8.87 9.84 -15.62
N LYS A 14 7.63 9.59 -15.19
CA LYS A 14 6.42 9.77 -16.00
C LYS A 14 5.21 10.08 -15.14
N LEU A 15 4.32 10.89 -15.69
CA LEU A 15 2.98 11.16 -15.19
C LEU A 15 1.97 10.41 -16.07
N PHE A 16 1.02 9.74 -15.44
CA PHE A 16 -0.07 9.04 -16.13
C PHE A 16 -1.41 9.56 -15.60
N VAL A 17 -2.37 9.66 -16.51
CA VAL A 17 -3.78 9.88 -16.15
C VAL A 17 -4.52 8.60 -16.53
N VAL A 18 -5.28 8.05 -15.57
CA VAL A 18 -6.10 6.85 -15.75
C VAL A 18 -7.56 7.27 -15.78
N ASP A 19 -8.32 6.67 -16.70
CA ASP A 19 -9.78 6.76 -16.73
C ASP A 19 -10.36 5.92 -15.58
N GLY A 20 -10.61 6.59 -14.46
CA GLY A 20 -11.28 6.05 -13.29
C GLY A 20 -12.79 6.26 -13.34
N SER A 21 -13.26 7.24 -14.12
CA SER A 21 -14.67 7.60 -14.24
C SER A 21 -15.53 6.45 -14.78
N THR A 22 -14.96 5.56 -15.62
CA THR A 22 -15.68 4.38 -16.11
C THR A 22 -16.05 3.38 -15.02
N ARG A 23 -15.33 3.36 -13.89
CA ARG A 23 -15.50 2.37 -12.81
C ARG A 23 -16.14 2.93 -11.55
N SER A 24 -15.90 4.20 -11.24
CA SER A 24 -16.45 4.86 -10.06
C SER A 24 -16.27 6.37 -10.12
N SER A 25 -17.08 7.12 -9.37
CA SER A 25 -16.91 8.56 -9.17
C SER A 25 -15.83 8.94 -8.14
N HIS A 26 -15.08 7.96 -7.61
CA HIS A 26 -14.04 8.22 -6.63
C HIS A 26 -12.80 8.82 -7.28
N SER A 27 -12.28 9.86 -6.65
CA SER A 27 -11.03 10.51 -7.04
C SER A 27 -9.86 9.93 -6.28
N ASN A 28 -8.76 9.68 -6.99
CA ASN A 28 -7.55 9.16 -6.39
C ASN A 28 -6.31 9.64 -7.14
N ALA A 29 -5.20 9.69 -6.41
CA ALA A 29 -3.87 9.85 -6.94
C ALA A 29 -2.96 8.89 -6.18
N TYR A 30 -2.11 8.17 -6.89
CA TYR A 30 -1.14 7.30 -6.25
C TYR A 30 0.19 7.30 -6.96
N MET A 31 1.22 7.02 -6.17
CA MET A 31 2.60 6.95 -6.63
C MET A 31 3.08 5.51 -6.60
N TYR A 32 3.71 5.06 -7.67
CA TYR A 32 4.25 3.70 -7.78
C TYR A 32 5.62 3.69 -8.44
N GLY A 33 6.32 2.57 -8.27
CA GLY A 33 7.64 2.36 -8.85
C GLY A 33 8.75 2.25 -7.82
N PHE A 34 9.82 1.58 -8.23
CA PHE A 34 10.96 1.25 -7.39
C PHE A 34 12.12 2.23 -7.60
N PHE A 35 12.83 2.55 -6.52
CA PHE A 35 14.05 3.34 -6.51
C PHE A 35 13.95 4.66 -7.31
N LYS A 36 14.65 4.74 -8.45
CA LYS A 36 14.77 5.91 -9.32
C LYS A 36 13.71 5.97 -10.43
N ASN A 37 12.84 4.96 -10.54
CA ASN A 37 11.81 4.88 -11.57
C ASN A 37 10.43 5.14 -10.98
N LYS A 38 10.26 6.25 -10.25
CA LYS A 38 8.98 6.59 -9.63
C LYS A 38 8.06 7.27 -10.64
N ARG A 39 6.80 6.90 -10.61
CA ARG A 39 5.74 7.34 -11.51
C ARG A 39 4.54 7.78 -10.68
N ILE A 40 3.81 8.76 -11.19
CA ILE A 40 2.60 9.28 -10.56
C ILE A 40 1.43 8.93 -11.47
N VAL A 41 0.35 8.41 -10.88
CA VAL A 41 -0.93 8.17 -11.55
C VAL A 41 -1.97 9.06 -10.92
N LEU A 42 -2.68 9.81 -11.76
CA LEU A 42 -3.82 10.63 -11.41
C LEU A 42 -5.07 9.99 -12.02
N TYR A 43 -6.20 10.03 -11.31
CA TYR A 43 -7.48 9.69 -11.92
C TYR A 43 -8.03 10.90 -12.66
N ASP A 44 -8.69 10.67 -13.78
CA ASP A 44 -9.45 11.68 -14.53
C ASP A 44 -10.51 12.37 -13.66
N THR A 45 -11.19 11.61 -12.79
CA THR A 45 -12.16 12.12 -11.82
C THR A 45 -11.56 13.15 -10.86
N LEU A 46 -10.30 12.95 -10.43
CA LEU A 46 -9.59 13.92 -9.59
C LEU A 46 -9.33 15.22 -10.35
N VAL A 47 -8.89 15.11 -11.62
CA VAL A 47 -8.63 16.26 -12.48
C VAL A 47 -9.93 17.03 -12.77
N GLN A 48 -11.05 16.34 -12.90
CA GLN A 48 -12.37 16.96 -13.12
C GLN A 48 -12.95 17.60 -11.85
N GLN A 49 -12.67 17.04 -10.67
CA GLN A 49 -13.18 17.56 -9.39
C GLN A 49 -12.38 18.75 -8.86
N CYS A 50 -11.07 18.75 -9.08
CA CYS A 50 -10.22 19.88 -8.72
C CYS A 50 -10.47 21.04 -9.70
N LYS A 51 -10.85 22.20 -9.15
CA LYS A 51 -11.17 23.38 -9.99
C LYS A 51 -9.91 24.09 -10.47
N ASN A 52 -8.83 23.97 -9.71
CA ASN A 52 -7.56 24.66 -9.95
C ASN A 52 -6.38 23.68 -9.90
N ASP A 53 -5.33 23.99 -10.67
CA ASP A 53 -4.07 23.23 -10.68
C ASP A 53 -3.39 23.20 -9.29
N GLU A 54 -3.61 24.21 -8.46
CA GLU A 54 -3.05 24.30 -7.11
C GLU A 54 -3.55 23.18 -6.18
N GLU A 55 -4.82 22.79 -6.30
CA GLU A 55 -5.41 21.72 -5.51
C GLU A 55 -4.77 20.37 -5.87
N ILE A 56 -4.58 20.12 -7.18
CA ILE A 56 -3.90 18.92 -7.67
C ILE A 56 -2.45 18.88 -7.17
N VAL A 57 -1.75 20.02 -7.22
CA VAL A 57 -0.38 20.14 -6.70
C VAL A 57 -0.33 19.88 -5.20
N ALA A 58 -1.30 20.35 -4.42
CA ALA A 58 -1.38 20.10 -2.98
C ALA A 58 -1.60 18.62 -2.65
N VAL A 59 -2.49 17.93 -3.38
CA VAL A 59 -2.70 16.47 -3.23
C VAL A 59 -1.42 15.71 -3.56
N ILE A 60 -0.75 16.04 -4.67
CA ILE A 60 0.52 15.40 -5.02
C ILE A 60 1.62 15.71 -4.00
N ALA A 61 1.65 16.91 -3.43
CA ALA A 61 2.58 17.26 -2.36
C ALA A 61 2.35 16.42 -1.09
N HIS A 62 1.08 16.17 -0.73
CA HIS A 62 0.70 15.29 0.38
C HIS A 62 1.21 13.85 0.15
N GLU A 63 0.95 13.29 -1.03
CA GLU A 63 1.42 11.94 -1.41
C GLU A 63 2.95 11.84 -1.44
N LEU A 64 3.63 12.88 -1.90
CA LEU A 64 5.09 12.99 -1.84
C LEU A 64 5.59 13.01 -0.39
N GLY A 65 4.86 13.64 0.51
CA GLY A 65 5.12 13.64 1.96
C GLY A 65 5.16 12.22 2.53
N HIS A 66 4.17 11.38 2.20
CA HIS A 66 4.15 9.97 2.61
C HIS A 66 5.39 9.20 2.13
N ARG A 67 5.87 9.49 0.92
CA ARG A 67 7.08 8.88 0.37
C ARG A 67 8.35 9.44 0.98
N LYS A 68 8.39 10.72 1.37
CA LYS A 68 9.54 11.35 2.03
C LYS A 68 9.74 10.82 3.44
N LEU A 69 8.65 10.61 4.17
CA LEU A 69 8.65 10.04 5.51
C LEU A 69 8.72 8.51 5.52
N ASN A 70 8.87 7.87 4.35
CA ASN A 70 8.98 6.42 4.19
C ASN A 70 7.81 5.62 4.78
N HIS A 71 6.60 6.20 4.87
CA HIS A 71 5.44 5.51 5.47
C HIS A 71 5.19 4.15 4.83
N THR A 72 5.30 4.04 3.50
CA THR A 72 5.16 2.76 2.80
C THR A 72 6.17 1.71 3.25
N VAL A 73 7.42 2.11 3.52
CA VAL A 73 8.47 1.18 3.98
C VAL A 73 8.22 0.75 5.42
N PHE A 74 7.82 1.68 6.29
CA PHE A 74 7.44 1.35 7.66
C PHE A 74 6.29 0.37 7.71
N THR A 75 5.21 0.62 6.96
CA THR A 75 4.08 -0.31 6.87
C THR A 75 4.50 -1.66 6.30
N PHE A 76 5.35 -1.69 5.26
CA PHE A 76 5.85 -2.94 4.71
C PHE A 76 6.64 -3.75 5.75
N ILE A 77 7.58 -3.13 6.47
CA ILE A 77 8.36 -3.79 7.51
C ILE A 77 7.46 -4.27 8.66
N ALA A 78 6.50 -3.45 9.10
CA ALA A 78 5.56 -3.84 10.14
C ALA A 78 4.75 -5.08 9.74
N MET A 79 4.32 -5.17 8.49
CA MET A 79 3.63 -6.37 7.97
C MET A 79 4.56 -7.59 7.94
N GLN A 80 5.83 -7.44 7.55
CA GLN A 80 6.79 -8.56 7.59
C GLN A 80 7.02 -9.07 9.02
N ILE A 81 7.11 -8.17 10.00
CA ILE A 81 7.24 -8.54 11.42
C ILE A 81 5.99 -9.28 11.88
N LEU A 82 4.80 -8.78 11.56
CA LEU A 82 3.55 -9.46 11.91
C LEU A 82 3.48 -10.87 11.31
N THR A 83 3.83 -11.02 10.03
CA THR A 83 3.89 -12.34 9.37
C THR A 83 4.89 -13.26 10.06
N LEU A 84 6.08 -12.79 10.44
CA LEU A 84 7.04 -13.59 11.19
C LEU A 84 6.51 -14.01 12.57
N LEU A 85 5.81 -13.13 13.27
CA LEU A 85 5.18 -13.44 14.55
C LEU A 85 4.08 -14.49 14.40
N GLN A 86 3.27 -14.43 13.35
CA GLN A 86 2.26 -15.45 13.05
C GLN A 86 2.89 -16.82 12.80
N PHE A 87 3.94 -16.89 11.97
CA PHE A 87 4.68 -18.13 11.76
C PHE A 87 5.35 -18.63 13.04
N GLY A 88 5.92 -17.73 13.85
CA GLY A 88 6.49 -18.06 15.16
C GLY A 88 5.43 -18.64 16.11
N GLY A 89 4.28 -17.98 16.24
CA GLY A 89 3.14 -18.47 17.02
C GLY A 89 2.69 -19.85 16.56
N TYR A 90 2.53 -20.04 15.23
CA TYR A 90 2.22 -21.34 14.64
C TYR A 90 3.20 -22.44 15.08
N THR A 91 4.51 -22.18 15.11
CA THR A 91 5.49 -23.19 15.55
C THR A 91 5.30 -23.66 16.99
N ILE A 92 4.72 -22.82 17.86
CA ILE A 92 4.45 -23.16 19.26
C ILE A 92 3.19 -24.04 19.36
N VAL A 93 2.14 -23.69 18.63
CA VAL A 93 0.83 -24.36 18.73
C VAL A 93 0.69 -25.60 17.83
N ARG A 94 1.50 -25.75 16.78
CA ARG A 94 1.34 -26.81 15.78
C ARG A 94 1.35 -28.25 16.34
N ASN A 95 2.01 -28.47 17.47
CA ASN A 95 2.14 -29.80 18.08
C ASN A 95 1.07 -30.07 19.16
N SER A 96 0.24 -29.08 19.52
CA SER A 96 -0.73 -29.20 20.61
C SER A 96 -1.98 -29.94 20.15
N THR A 97 -2.08 -31.24 20.44
CA THR A 97 -3.28 -32.05 20.14
C THR A 97 -4.55 -31.50 20.78
N ASP A 98 -4.45 -31.02 22.02
CA ASP A 98 -5.60 -30.56 22.82
C ASP A 98 -6.26 -29.31 22.20
N LEU A 99 -5.45 -28.44 21.60
CA LEU A 99 -5.95 -27.26 20.90
C LEU A 99 -6.82 -27.67 19.70
N PHE A 100 -6.32 -28.56 18.83
CA PHE A 100 -7.07 -29.01 17.65
C PHE A 100 -8.32 -29.80 18.05
N GLN A 101 -8.23 -30.65 19.07
CA GLN A 101 -9.38 -31.40 19.59
C GLN A 101 -10.45 -30.49 20.21
N SER A 102 -10.06 -29.38 20.86
CA SER A 102 -11.03 -28.40 21.39
C SER A 102 -11.87 -27.74 20.29
N PHE A 103 -11.35 -27.69 19.06
CA PHE A 103 -12.07 -27.22 17.88
C PHE A 103 -12.68 -28.37 17.04
N GLY A 104 -12.69 -29.61 17.57
CA GLY A 104 -13.31 -30.77 16.93
C GLY A 104 -12.47 -31.44 15.84
N PHE A 105 -11.15 -31.21 15.80
CA PHE A 105 -10.25 -31.86 14.86
C PHE A 105 -9.53 -33.04 15.51
N ASP A 106 -9.75 -34.24 14.96
CA ASP A 106 -9.07 -35.48 15.37
C ASP A 106 -7.63 -35.59 14.83
N SER A 107 -7.31 -34.75 13.85
CA SER A 107 -5.97 -34.63 13.25
C SER A 107 -5.45 -33.21 13.42
N GLN A 108 -4.21 -32.95 13.02
CA GLN A 108 -3.59 -31.62 13.05
C GLN A 108 -3.40 -31.08 11.62
N PRO A 109 -4.47 -30.62 10.92
CA PRO A 109 -4.31 -30.06 9.59
C PRO A 109 -3.46 -28.79 9.64
N VAL A 110 -2.39 -28.76 8.84
CA VAL A 110 -1.44 -27.64 8.77
C VAL A 110 -2.15 -26.31 8.46
N LEU A 111 -3.14 -26.32 7.56
CA LEU A 111 -3.88 -25.13 7.18
C LEU A 111 -4.74 -24.58 8.33
N ILE A 112 -5.39 -25.45 9.11
CA ILE A 112 -6.23 -25.06 10.25
C ILE A 112 -5.37 -24.46 11.37
N GLY A 113 -4.18 -25.00 11.60
CA GLY A 113 -3.28 -24.45 12.62
C GLY A 113 -2.65 -23.11 12.25
N LEU A 114 -2.57 -22.78 10.96
CA LEU A 114 -1.95 -21.56 10.45
C LEU A 114 -2.91 -20.37 10.36
N ILE A 115 -4.23 -20.65 10.33
CA ILE A 115 -5.32 -19.64 10.32
C ILE A 115 -5.58 -19.15 11.74
#